data_AF-G5J4I1-F1
#
_entry.id   AF-G5J4I1-F1
#
_cell.length_a   1.000
_cell.length_b   1.000
_cell.length_c   1.000
_cell.angle_alpha   90.00
_cell.angle_beta   90.00
_cell.angle_gamma   90.00
#
_symmetry.space_group_name_H-M   'P 1'
#
loop_
_entity.id
_entity.type
_entity.pdbx_description
1 polymer ?
#
loop_
_entity_poly.entity_id
_entity_poly.type
_entity_poly.pdbx_seq_one_letter_code
_entity_poly.pdbx_strand_id
1 'polypeptide(L)'
;MVNQLRQRFALEYPEAAAQTWQTNDHGMTPIIEWLIGKNHHGRRVNHYNNSVANSLGIDISEYSLDHGYAIHHIEQRRRDTERMLDEAMDQECFIPYLQAFKGFRWGIGMEALTLMKVYPFEKFLVDGFPVVEWIETKNNGRQKRNRSLQHFQSYLGLSRQVEQSGDKENIRWFNSKMMRSHYYIWCLSSICPKPPKRLNTEIGKKLGKKWDNFKDAKQAKGKDAIMRLTFYATRLLFQQLKDNICF
;
A
#
# COMPACT_ATOMS: atom_id res chain seq x y z
N MET A 1 13.87 14.69 3.77
CA MET A 1 13.52 15.59 4.89
C MET A 1 13.75 14.95 6.24
N VAL A 2 12.98 13.95 6.70
CA VAL A 2 13.18 13.35 8.04
C VAL A 2 14.62 12.84 8.24
N ASN A 3 15.19 12.12 7.27
CA ASN A 3 16.58 11.66 7.36
C ASN A 3 17.60 12.82 7.35
N GLN A 4 17.34 13.90 6.61
CA GLN A 4 18.21 15.09 6.59
C GLN A 4 18.17 15.79 7.95
N LEU A 5 16.98 15.97 8.52
CA LEU A 5 16.81 16.53 9.85
C LEU A 5 17.46 15.64 10.92
N ARG A 6 17.32 14.31 10.82
CA ARG A 6 18.01 13.37 11.72
C ARG A 6 19.54 13.47 11.63
N GLN A 7 20.08 13.63 10.42
CA GLN A 7 21.52 13.84 10.24
C GLN A 7 21.98 15.14 10.88
N ARG A 8 21.18 16.21 10.77
CA ARG A 8 21.49 17.48 11.43
C ARG A 8 21.39 17.38 12.96
N PHE A 9 20.37 16.68 13.46
CA PHE A 9 20.22 16.39 14.88
C PHE A 9 21.37 15.55 15.44
N ALA A 10 22.10 14.77 14.63
CA ALA A 10 23.28 14.07 15.14
C ALA A 10 24.35 15.03 15.68
N LEU A 11 24.34 16.29 15.25
CA LEU A 11 25.14 17.38 15.80
C LEU A 11 24.39 18.18 16.87
N GLU A 12 23.16 18.59 16.57
CA GLU A 12 22.41 19.58 17.38
C GLU A 12 21.59 18.99 18.52
N TYR A 13 21.22 17.71 18.42
CA TYR A 13 20.50 16.98 19.46
C TYR A 13 20.72 15.45 19.32
N PRO A 14 21.95 14.96 19.57
CA PRO A 14 22.37 13.61 19.23
C PRO A 14 21.54 12.52 19.93
N GLU A 15 21.10 12.76 21.15
CA GLU A 15 20.26 11.83 21.91
C GLU A 15 18.91 11.60 21.23
N ALA A 16 18.30 12.65 20.65
CA ALA A 16 17.08 12.50 19.88
C ALA A 16 17.34 11.89 18.49
N ALA A 17 18.48 12.18 17.86
CA ALA A 17 18.85 11.59 16.58
C ALA A 17 18.98 10.06 16.65
N ALA A 18 19.47 9.54 17.78
CA ALA A 18 19.65 8.11 18.03
C ALA A 18 18.32 7.36 18.28
N GLN A 19 17.25 8.07 18.68
CA GLN A 19 15.96 7.47 18.95
C GLN A 19 15.17 7.17 17.66
N THR A 20 14.22 6.22 17.75
CA THR A 20 13.26 5.99 16.68
C THR A 20 12.18 7.06 16.72
N TRP A 21 11.97 7.76 15.60
CA TRP A 21 10.92 8.76 15.48
C TRP A 21 9.65 8.08 14.99
N GLN A 22 8.71 7.86 15.89
CA GLN A 22 7.41 7.26 15.58
C GLN A 22 6.33 8.34 15.57
N THR A 23 5.38 8.19 14.66
CA THR A 23 4.14 8.95 14.64
C THR A 23 3.24 8.47 15.78
N ASN A 24 2.55 9.41 16.44
CA ASN A 24 1.51 9.11 17.42
C ASN A 24 0.20 8.68 16.72
N ASP A 25 -0.83 8.36 17.51
CA ASP A 25 -2.15 7.95 17.02
C ASP A 25 -2.87 9.06 16.23
N HIS A 26 -2.42 10.31 16.36
CA HIS A 26 -2.91 11.44 15.57
C HIS A 26 -2.14 11.63 14.26
N GLY A 27 -1.24 10.72 13.90
CA GLY A 27 -0.46 10.79 12.67
C GLY A 27 0.67 11.83 12.67
N MET A 28 1.00 12.40 13.83
CA MET A 28 2.03 13.43 14.01
C MET A 28 3.28 12.86 14.67
N THR A 29 4.47 13.33 14.29
CA THR A 29 5.72 12.91 14.93
C THR A 29 6.05 13.80 16.13
N PRO A 30 6.02 13.30 17.38
CA PRO A 30 6.14 14.16 18.57
C PRO A 30 7.46 14.90 18.72
N ILE A 31 8.58 14.37 18.18
CA ILE A 31 9.87 15.09 18.20
C ILE A 31 9.85 16.32 17.27
N ILE A 32 9.09 16.24 16.19
CA ILE A 32 8.91 17.35 15.24
C ILE A 32 8.03 18.41 15.87
N GLU A 33 6.92 18.04 16.49
CA GLU A 33 6.04 18.98 17.21
C GLU A 33 6.76 19.71 18.35
N TRP A 34 7.64 19.01 19.07
CA TRP A 34 8.49 19.62 20.08
C TRP A 34 9.48 20.62 19.47
N LEU A 35 10.18 20.22 18.40
CA LEU A 35 11.17 21.05 17.71
C LEU A 35 10.58 22.40 17.26
N ILE A 36 9.36 22.38 16.72
CA ILE A 36 8.69 23.61 16.23
C ILE A 36 7.83 24.31 17.29
N GLY A 37 7.93 23.91 18.57
CA GLY A 37 7.18 24.54 19.66
C GLY A 37 5.67 24.32 19.65
N LYS A 38 5.15 23.37 18.85
CA LYS A 38 3.73 23.00 18.85
C LYS A 38 3.34 22.15 20.06
N ASN A 39 4.30 21.47 20.68
CA ASN A 39 4.05 20.61 21.84
C ASN A 39 5.20 20.69 22.86
N HIS A 40 4.93 21.34 24.00
CA HIS A 40 5.89 21.48 25.09
C HIS A 40 5.84 20.29 26.05
N HIS A 41 6.49 19.21 25.66
CA HIS A 41 6.76 18.10 26.58
C HIS A 41 7.92 18.47 27.52
N GLY A 42 7.63 18.80 28.78
CA GLY A 42 8.65 19.16 29.78
C GLY A 42 9.78 18.13 29.91
N ARG A 43 9.47 16.83 29.75
CA ARG A 43 10.49 15.77 29.69
C ARG A 43 11.48 15.99 28.54
N ARG A 44 11.02 16.33 27.33
CA ARG A 44 11.89 16.58 26.16
C ARG A 44 12.71 17.85 26.33
N VAL A 45 12.11 18.90 26.88
CA VAL A 45 12.83 20.15 27.20
C VAL A 45 13.98 19.85 28.15
N ASN A 46 13.74 19.13 29.24
CA ASN A 46 14.81 18.74 30.17
C ASN A 46 15.87 17.86 29.50
N HIS A 47 15.44 16.94 28.64
CA HIS A 47 16.35 16.05 27.92
C HIS A 47 17.23 16.78 26.90
N TYR A 48 16.70 17.83 26.27
CA TYR A 48 17.45 18.71 25.38
C TYR A 48 18.39 19.61 26.17
N ASN A 49 17.91 20.22 27.26
CA ASN A 49 18.73 21.07 28.14
C ASN A 49 19.97 20.32 28.68
N ASN A 50 19.84 19.01 28.91
CA ASN A 50 20.93 18.13 29.36
C ASN A 50 21.69 17.45 28.21
N SER A 51 21.46 17.84 26.95
CA SER A 51 22.15 17.26 25.79
C SER A 51 23.63 17.63 25.79
N VAL A 52 24.47 16.73 25.27
CA VAL A 52 25.90 17.04 25.06
C VAL A 52 26.09 18.22 24.10
N ALA A 53 25.17 18.43 23.15
CA ALA A 53 25.22 19.56 22.22
C ALA A 53 25.16 20.91 22.97
N ASN A 54 24.25 21.04 23.93
CA ASN A 54 24.13 22.25 24.74
C ASN A 54 25.36 22.49 25.61
N SER A 55 26.00 21.42 26.12
CA SER A 55 27.26 21.55 26.88
C SER A 55 28.42 22.09 26.03
N LEU A 56 28.33 21.94 24.70
CA LEU A 56 29.28 22.44 23.72
C LEU A 56 28.85 23.78 23.10
N GLY A 57 27.74 24.38 23.55
CA GLY A 57 27.20 25.62 23.01
C GLY A 57 26.61 25.47 21.60
N ILE A 58 26.16 24.26 21.24
CA ILE A 58 25.53 23.98 19.94
C ILE A 58 24.02 24.03 20.13
N ASP A 59 23.39 25.04 19.54
CA ASP A 59 21.93 25.19 19.52
C ASP A 59 21.29 24.57 18.28
N ILE A 60 19.97 24.34 18.35
CA ILE A 60 19.15 24.01 17.17
C ILE A 60 19.25 25.16 16.16
N SER A 61 19.63 24.83 14.91
CA SER A 61 19.71 25.83 13.84
C SER A 61 18.35 26.13 13.20
N GLU A 62 18.28 27.28 12.52
CA GLU A 62 17.15 27.65 11.66
C GLU A 62 16.88 26.58 10.59
N TYR A 63 17.93 25.99 10.01
CA TYR A 63 17.80 24.88 9.06
C TYR A 63 16.99 23.71 9.65
N SER A 64 17.26 23.32 10.90
CA SER A 64 16.52 22.26 11.58
C SER A 64 15.07 22.64 11.82
N LEU A 65 14.81 23.88 12.26
CA LEU A 65 13.46 24.41 12.48
C LEU A 65 12.63 24.41 11.19
N ASP A 66 13.19 24.90 10.08
CA ASP A 66 12.53 24.93 8.77
C ASP A 66 12.14 23.52 8.29
N HIS A 67 13.04 22.56 8.46
CA HIS A 67 12.75 21.16 8.16
C HIS A 67 11.66 20.60 9.07
N GLY A 68 11.68 20.96 10.35
CA GLY A 68 10.62 20.63 11.30
C GLY A 68 9.24 21.13 10.83
N TYR A 69 9.15 22.40 10.44
CA TYR A 69 7.90 22.99 9.92
C TYR A 69 7.43 22.30 8.64
N ALA A 70 8.34 22.05 7.69
CA ALA A 70 8.00 21.37 6.43
C ALA A 70 7.49 19.94 6.67
N ILE A 71 8.13 19.18 7.57
CA ILE A 71 7.69 17.83 7.93
C ILE A 71 6.31 17.88 8.60
N HIS A 72 6.12 18.75 9.59
CA HIS A 72 4.85 18.89 10.29
C HIS A 72 3.69 19.23 9.35
N HIS A 73 3.91 20.17 8.42
CA HIS A 73 2.90 20.54 7.43
C HIS A 73 2.51 19.37 6.52
N ILE A 74 3.47 18.53 6.12
CA ILE A 74 3.19 17.34 5.30
C ILE A 74 2.46 16.26 6.11
N GLU A 75 2.83 16.04 7.37
CA GLU A 75 2.12 15.12 8.27
C GLU A 75 0.67 15.56 8.48
N GLN A 76 0.45 16.86 8.71
CA GLN A 76 -0.88 17.45 8.85
C GLN A 76 -1.70 17.24 7.56
N ARG A 77 -1.15 17.56 6.39
CA ARG A 77 -1.83 17.36 5.10
C ARG A 77 -2.20 15.89 4.88
N ARG A 78 -1.30 14.96 5.21
CA ARG A 78 -1.60 13.52 5.13
C ARG A 78 -2.78 13.17 6.03
N ARG A 79 -2.72 13.52 7.31
CA ARG A 79 -3.78 13.23 8.29
C ARG A 79 -5.13 13.79 7.85
N ASP A 80 -5.15 15.04 7.42
CA ASP A 80 -6.38 15.72 7.01
C ASP A 80 -6.95 15.08 5.72
N THR A 81 -6.08 14.64 4.80
CA THR A 81 -6.48 13.90 3.59
C THR A 81 -7.02 12.50 3.93
N GLU A 82 -6.38 11.78 4.85
CA GLU A 82 -6.82 10.46 5.30
C GLU A 82 -8.19 10.56 5.97
N ARG A 83 -8.43 11.57 6.82
CA ARG A 83 -9.75 11.83 7.40
C ARG A 83 -10.82 12.07 6.33
N MET A 84 -10.52 12.89 5.31
CA MET A 84 -11.45 13.13 4.20
C MET A 84 -11.76 11.86 3.41
N LEU A 85 -10.79 10.95 3.27
CA LEU A 85 -11.00 9.66 2.61
C LEU A 85 -11.89 8.75 3.46
N ASP A 86 -11.68 8.69 4.77
CA ASP A 86 -12.53 7.91 5.67
C ASP A 86 -13.98 8.40 5.60
N GLU A 87 -14.19 9.71 5.71
CA GLU A 87 -15.52 10.34 5.56
C GLU A 87 -16.17 10.03 4.20
N ALA A 88 -15.39 10.07 3.11
CA ALA A 88 -15.90 9.76 1.78
C ALA A 88 -16.23 8.27 1.59
N MET A 89 -15.55 7.39 2.31
CA MET A 89 -15.76 5.93 2.27
C MET A 89 -16.84 5.46 3.23
N ASP A 90 -17.26 6.30 4.18
CA ASP A 90 -18.34 6.03 5.14
C ASP A 90 -19.72 6.20 4.50
N GLN A 91 -20.00 5.39 3.48
CA GLN A 91 -21.29 5.32 2.80
C GLN A 91 -21.81 3.89 2.85
N GLU A 92 -23.12 3.73 3.07
CA GLU A 92 -23.75 2.40 3.19
C GLU A 92 -23.47 1.51 1.97
N CYS A 93 -23.44 2.09 0.76
CA CYS A 93 -23.17 1.38 -0.48
C CYS A 93 -21.74 0.80 -0.56
N PHE A 94 -20.80 1.29 0.26
CA PHE A 94 -19.43 0.80 0.32
C PHE A 94 -19.21 -0.27 1.39
N ILE A 95 -20.13 -0.42 2.36
CA ILE A 95 -20.00 -1.41 3.45
C ILE A 95 -19.66 -2.82 2.94
N PRO A 96 -20.33 -3.38 1.92
CA PRO A 96 -20.01 -4.72 1.42
C PRO A 96 -18.59 -4.83 0.82
N TYR A 97 -18.11 -3.74 0.22
CA TYR A 97 -16.76 -3.67 -0.35
C TYR A 97 -15.69 -3.63 0.75
N LEU A 98 -15.90 -2.79 1.78
CA LEU A 98 -14.97 -2.68 2.91
C LEU A 98 -14.91 -3.98 3.71
N GLN A 99 -16.03 -4.68 3.85
CA GLN A 99 -16.07 -6.02 4.44
C GLN A 99 -15.22 -7.02 3.64
N ALA A 100 -15.33 -7.00 2.29
CA ALA A 100 -14.50 -7.83 1.42
C ALA A 100 -12.99 -7.51 1.53
N PHE A 101 -12.62 -6.26 1.88
CA PHE A 101 -11.21 -5.83 2.00
C PHE A 101 -10.57 -6.21 3.35
N LYS A 102 -11.35 -6.42 4.40
CA LYS A 102 -10.88 -6.63 5.78
C LYS A 102 -9.79 -7.70 5.92
N GLY A 103 -9.91 -8.79 5.15
CA GLY A 103 -8.93 -9.89 5.16
C GLY A 103 -7.54 -9.51 4.64
N PHE A 104 -7.42 -8.44 3.86
CA PHE A 104 -6.16 -7.97 3.26
C PHE A 104 -5.35 -7.05 4.17
N ARG A 105 -6.00 -6.44 5.19
CA ARG A 105 -5.38 -5.46 6.11
C ARG A 105 -4.63 -4.36 5.34
N TRP A 106 -5.29 -3.79 4.35
CA TRP A 106 -4.79 -2.62 3.66
C TRP A 106 -4.90 -1.39 4.58
N GLY A 107 -4.04 -0.41 4.34
CA GLY A 107 -4.27 0.93 4.88
C GLY A 107 -5.27 1.69 4.02
N ILE A 108 -5.84 2.75 4.58
CA ILE A 108 -6.89 3.57 3.97
C ILE A 108 -6.62 3.93 2.50
N GLY A 109 -5.40 4.35 2.15
CA GLY A 109 -5.07 4.72 0.78
C GLY A 109 -5.23 3.57 -0.22
N MET A 110 -4.89 2.33 0.16
CA MET A 110 -5.05 1.17 -0.73
C MET A 110 -6.49 0.66 -0.75
N GLU A 111 -7.24 0.80 0.35
CA GLU A 111 -8.68 0.51 0.37
C GLU A 111 -9.45 1.49 -0.52
N ALA A 112 -9.22 2.80 -0.37
CA ALA A 112 -9.81 3.85 -1.20
C ALA A 112 -9.50 3.67 -2.69
N LEU A 113 -8.22 3.44 -3.03
CA LEU A 113 -7.81 3.22 -4.42
C LEU A 113 -8.43 1.96 -5.02
N THR A 114 -8.54 0.89 -4.23
CA THR A 114 -9.19 -0.35 -4.68
C THR A 114 -10.67 -0.12 -4.88
N LEU A 115 -11.36 0.50 -3.91
CA LEU A 115 -12.78 0.84 -3.96
C LEU A 115 -13.11 1.63 -5.22
N MET A 116 -12.39 2.74 -5.47
CA MET A 116 -12.54 3.59 -6.64
C MET A 116 -12.45 2.79 -7.97
N LYS A 117 -11.62 1.75 -8.01
CA LYS A 117 -11.45 0.94 -9.22
C LYS A 117 -12.52 -0.13 -9.37
N VAL A 118 -12.97 -0.73 -8.27
CA VAL A 118 -13.85 -1.89 -8.32
C VAL A 118 -15.34 -1.52 -8.22
N TYR A 119 -15.68 -0.35 -7.69
CA TYR A 119 -17.06 0.12 -7.59
C TYR A 119 -17.58 0.66 -8.94
N PRO A 120 -18.86 0.42 -9.31
CA PRO A 120 -19.69 -0.70 -8.84
C PRO A 120 -19.14 -2.03 -9.36
N PHE A 121 -19.21 -3.10 -8.57
CA PHE A 121 -18.64 -4.42 -8.90
C PHE A 121 -19.42 -5.11 -10.04
N GLU A 122 -20.69 -4.79 -10.16
CA GLU A 122 -21.63 -5.28 -11.16
C GLU A 122 -21.14 -5.03 -12.59
N LYS A 123 -20.31 -4.00 -12.81
CA LYS A 123 -19.71 -3.71 -14.13
C LYS A 123 -18.80 -4.82 -14.64
N PHE A 124 -18.34 -5.72 -13.78
CA PHE A 124 -17.54 -6.89 -14.16
C PHE A 124 -18.39 -8.14 -14.40
N LEU A 125 -19.69 -8.08 -14.14
CA LEU A 125 -20.62 -9.20 -14.18
C LEU A 125 -21.54 -9.07 -15.40
N VAL A 126 -22.19 -10.16 -15.78
CA VAL A 126 -23.28 -10.16 -16.76
C VAL A 126 -24.49 -10.76 -16.06
N ASP A 127 -25.60 -10.02 -16.05
CA ASP A 127 -26.82 -10.38 -15.32
C ASP A 127 -26.59 -10.73 -13.84
N GLY A 128 -25.62 -10.05 -13.20
CA GLY A 128 -25.25 -10.30 -11.80
C GLY A 128 -24.31 -11.49 -11.57
N PHE A 129 -23.94 -12.24 -12.62
CA PHE A 129 -23.09 -13.43 -12.50
C PHE A 129 -21.72 -13.27 -13.20
N PRO A 130 -20.64 -13.87 -12.65
CA PRO A 130 -19.37 -13.95 -13.35
C PRO A 130 -19.43 -14.82 -14.60
N VAL A 131 -18.94 -14.30 -15.73
CA VAL A 131 -18.95 -15.01 -17.02
C VAL A 131 -17.69 -15.84 -17.21
N VAL A 132 -17.90 -17.09 -17.61
CA VAL A 132 -16.87 -18.04 -18.03
C VAL A 132 -17.21 -18.56 -19.41
N GLU A 133 -16.31 -18.35 -20.36
CA GLU A 133 -16.40 -18.90 -21.70
C GLU A 133 -15.47 -20.10 -21.87
N TRP A 134 -15.87 -21.04 -22.72
CA TRP A 134 -15.01 -22.12 -23.20
C TRP A 134 -14.71 -21.88 -24.66
N ILE A 135 -13.45 -21.64 -25.00
CA ILE A 135 -13.01 -21.36 -26.36
C ILE A 135 -12.20 -22.55 -26.88
N GLU A 136 -12.57 -23.08 -28.04
CA GLU A 136 -11.77 -24.08 -28.73
C GLU A 136 -10.58 -23.41 -29.42
N THR A 137 -9.39 -23.86 -29.08
CA THR A 137 -8.14 -23.40 -29.70
C THR A 137 -7.59 -24.51 -30.59
N LYS A 138 -7.19 -24.19 -31.82
CA LYS A 138 -6.72 -25.17 -32.82
C LYS A 138 -5.71 -26.20 -32.28
N ASN A 139 -4.85 -25.81 -31.34
CA ASN A 139 -3.75 -26.65 -30.84
C ASN A 139 -3.91 -27.14 -29.39
N ASN A 140 -4.77 -26.51 -28.58
CA ASN A 140 -4.82 -26.74 -27.12
C ASN A 140 -6.22 -27.16 -26.61
N GLY A 141 -7.14 -27.55 -27.50
CA GLY A 141 -8.49 -27.97 -27.13
C GLY A 141 -9.33 -26.84 -26.50
N ARG A 142 -10.29 -27.21 -25.65
CA ARG A 142 -11.18 -26.26 -24.96
C ARG A 142 -10.47 -25.58 -23.79
N GLN A 143 -10.32 -24.26 -23.88
CA GLN A 143 -9.75 -23.44 -22.81
C GLN A 143 -10.81 -22.64 -22.07
N LYS A 144 -10.79 -22.71 -20.74
CA LYS A 144 -11.63 -21.90 -19.85
C LYS A 144 -11.12 -20.45 -19.79
N ARG A 145 -11.99 -19.49 -20.09
CA ARG A 145 -11.72 -18.05 -20.05
C ARG A 145 -12.69 -17.38 -19.07
N ASN A 146 -12.19 -17.04 -17.88
CA ASN A 146 -12.96 -16.28 -16.90
C ASN A 146 -12.99 -14.80 -17.31
N ARG A 147 -13.98 -14.39 -18.13
CA ARG A 147 -14.04 -13.04 -18.72
C ARG A 147 -14.18 -11.96 -17.67
N SER A 148 -15.10 -12.14 -16.71
CA SER A 148 -15.30 -11.20 -15.60
C SER A 148 -14.02 -10.97 -14.79
N LEU A 149 -13.34 -12.05 -14.43
CA LEU A 149 -12.07 -11.97 -13.68
C LEU A 149 -10.96 -11.30 -14.51
N GLN A 150 -10.86 -11.61 -15.80
CA GLN A 150 -9.86 -10.98 -16.67
C GLN A 150 -10.11 -9.48 -16.81
N HIS A 151 -11.38 -9.08 -16.99
CA HIS A 151 -11.79 -7.68 -17.03
C HIS A 151 -11.45 -6.97 -15.72
N PHE A 152 -11.78 -7.59 -14.58
CA PHE A 152 -11.46 -7.10 -13.25
C PHE A 152 -9.95 -6.89 -13.05
N GLN A 153 -9.13 -7.89 -13.36
CA GLN A 153 -7.68 -7.80 -13.25
C GLN A 153 -7.10 -6.74 -14.19
N SER A 154 -7.69 -6.58 -15.38
CA SER A 154 -7.32 -5.52 -16.32
C SER A 154 -7.55 -4.13 -15.74
N TYR A 155 -8.69 -3.90 -15.08
CA TYR A 155 -9.00 -2.63 -14.40
C TYR A 155 -8.03 -2.29 -13.25
N LEU A 156 -7.51 -3.31 -12.57
CA LEU A 156 -6.48 -3.17 -11.54
C LEU A 156 -5.06 -3.02 -12.11
N GLY A 157 -4.93 -2.91 -13.44
CA GLY A 157 -3.64 -2.71 -14.11
C GLY A 157 -2.82 -3.99 -14.25
N LEU A 158 -3.46 -5.17 -14.11
CA LEU A 158 -2.84 -6.50 -14.21
C LEU A 158 -3.24 -7.19 -15.51
N SER A 159 -3.10 -6.50 -16.64
CA SER A 159 -3.23 -7.09 -17.97
C SER A 159 -2.17 -6.54 -18.90
N ARG A 160 -1.94 -7.23 -20.02
CA ARG A 160 -1.00 -6.82 -21.05
C ARG A 160 -1.76 -6.59 -22.35
N GLN A 161 -1.37 -5.56 -23.08
CA GLN A 161 -1.89 -5.25 -24.40
C GLN A 161 -0.73 -5.20 -25.39
N VAL A 162 -0.98 -5.65 -26.61
CA VAL A 162 -0.06 -5.49 -27.74
C VAL A 162 -0.30 -4.10 -28.32
N GLU A 163 0.74 -3.27 -28.33
CA GLU A 163 0.78 -2.02 -29.07
C GLU A 163 1.58 -2.26 -30.35
N GLN A 164 0.97 -2.00 -31.50
CA GLN A 164 1.60 -2.09 -32.81
C GLN A 164 1.77 -0.68 -33.38
N SER A 165 2.99 -0.31 -33.74
CA SER A 165 3.31 0.99 -34.37
C SER A 165 4.27 0.74 -35.53
N GLY A 166 3.75 0.83 -36.76
CA GLY A 166 4.47 0.36 -37.96
C GLY A 166 4.81 -1.13 -37.82
N ASP A 167 6.05 -1.50 -38.12
CA ASP A 167 6.54 -2.89 -38.06
C ASP A 167 6.94 -3.36 -36.64
N LYS A 168 6.74 -2.52 -35.60
CA LYS A 168 7.12 -2.87 -34.22
C LYS A 168 5.89 -3.25 -33.41
N GLU A 169 5.91 -4.47 -32.89
CA GLU A 169 4.98 -4.94 -31.85
C GLU A 169 5.65 -4.92 -30.48
N ASN A 170 5.00 -4.24 -29.52
CA ASN A 170 5.44 -4.21 -28.13
C ASN A 170 4.33 -4.67 -27.21
N ILE A 171 4.65 -5.54 -26.25
CA ILE A 171 3.73 -5.93 -25.19
C ILE A 171 3.91 -4.98 -24.01
N ARG A 172 2.90 -4.17 -23.72
CA ARG A 172 2.90 -3.26 -22.58
C ARG A 172 1.85 -3.64 -21.56
N TRP A 173 2.10 -3.24 -20.32
CA TRP A 173 1.09 -3.36 -19.29
C TRP A 173 -0.01 -2.34 -19.54
N PHE A 174 -1.25 -2.80 -19.45
CA PHE A 174 -2.43 -1.99 -19.68
C PHE A 174 -2.97 -1.42 -18.35
N ASN A 175 -3.63 -0.26 -18.43
CA ASN A 175 -4.34 0.41 -17.33
C ASN A 175 -3.44 0.83 -16.14
N SER A 176 -4.01 0.98 -14.94
CA SER A 176 -3.44 1.70 -13.80
C SER A 176 -2.08 1.15 -13.32
N LYS A 177 -1.00 1.87 -13.69
CA LYS A 177 0.33 1.67 -13.10
C LYS A 177 0.31 1.88 -11.59
N MET A 178 -0.46 2.85 -11.11
CA MET A 178 -0.59 3.16 -9.68
C MET A 178 -1.12 1.97 -8.87
N MET A 179 -2.21 1.34 -9.31
CA MET A 179 -2.74 0.14 -8.62
C MET A 179 -1.74 -0.99 -8.60
N ARG A 180 -1.11 -1.26 -9.75
CA ARG A 180 -0.12 -2.33 -9.86
C ARG A 180 1.04 -2.12 -8.89
N SER A 181 1.53 -0.89 -8.78
CA SER A 181 2.59 -0.51 -7.83
C SER A 181 2.14 -0.70 -6.38
N HIS A 182 0.92 -0.31 -6.02
CA HIS A 182 0.39 -0.49 -4.65
C HIS A 182 0.27 -1.97 -4.29
N TYR A 183 -0.32 -2.81 -5.16
CA TYR A 183 -0.36 -4.25 -4.94
C TYR A 183 1.03 -4.88 -4.84
N TYR A 184 1.97 -4.45 -5.68
CA TYR A 184 3.34 -4.94 -5.65
C TYR A 184 4.00 -4.61 -4.30
N ILE A 185 3.90 -3.35 -3.86
CA ILE A 185 4.49 -2.90 -2.59
C ILE A 185 3.84 -3.65 -1.42
N TRP A 186 2.51 -3.75 -1.39
CA TRP A 186 1.80 -4.48 -0.33
C TRP A 186 2.20 -5.97 -0.28
N CYS A 187 2.28 -6.65 -1.42
CA CYS A 187 2.78 -8.02 -1.47
C CYS A 187 4.20 -8.12 -0.90
N LEU A 188 5.08 -7.21 -1.31
CA LEU A 188 6.47 -7.18 -0.87
C LEU A 188 6.62 -6.89 0.62
N SER A 189 5.82 -5.97 1.18
CA SER A 189 5.92 -5.53 2.57
C SER A 189 5.18 -6.43 3.54
N SER A 190 4.05 -7.01 3.13
CA SER A 190 3.09 -7.65 4.05
C SER A 190 3.00 -9.16 3.85
N ILE A 191 3.34 -9.69 2.66
CA ILE A 191 3.24 -11.13 2.35
C ILE A 191 4.62 -11.78 2.22
N CYS A 192 5.53 -11.17 1.46
CA CYS A 192 6.86 -11.72 1.19
C CYS A 192 7.75 -11.95 2.43
N PRO A 193 7.64 -11.18 3.53
CA PRO A 193 8.41 -11.45 4.76
C PRO A 193 8.14 -12.85 5.32
N LYS A 194 9.04 -13.33 6.18
CA LYS A 194 8.80 -14.54 6.97
C LYS A 194 7.93 -14.22 8.19
N PRO A 195 7.16 -15.20 8.70
CA PRO A 195 6.52 -15.07 10.01
C PRO A 195 7.55 -14.69 11.10
N PRO A 196 7.16 -13.89 12.12
CA PRO A 196 5.81 -13.39 12.40
C PRO A 196 5.44 -12.09 11.68
N LYS A 197 6.37 -11.48 10.91
CA LYS A 197 6.12 -10.19 10.22
C LYS A 197 5.10 -10.29 9.09
N ARG A 198 4.90 -11.49 8.54
CA ARG A 198 3.92 -11.76 7.48
C ARG A 198 2.50 -11.62 8.01
N LEU A 199 1.61 -11.07 7.19
CA LEU A 199 0.19 -10.98 7.46
C LEU A 199 -0.42 -12.34 7.86
N ASN A 200 -1.00 -12.41 9.05
CA ASN A 200 -1.58 -13.62 9.64
C ASN A 200 -3.12 -13.65 9.55
N THR A 201 -3.67 -13.34 8.37
CA THR A 201 -5.08 -13.57 8.05
C THR A 201 -5.21 -14.81 7.17
N GLU A 202 -6.43 -15.30 6.93
CA GLU A 202 -6.64 -16.43 6.00
C GLU A 202 -6.13 -16.11 4.58
N ILE A 203 -6.36 -14.87 4.12
CA ILE A 203 -5.80 -14.36 2.86
C ILE A 203 -4.27 -14.32 2.91
N GLY A 204 -3.70 -13.81 4.01
CA GLY A 204 -2.25 -13.78 4.23
C GLY A 204 -1.60 -15.16 4.21
N LYS A 205 -2.25 -16.18 4.80
CA LYS A 205 -1.81 -17.58 4.78
C LYS A 205 -1.86 -18.18 3.37
N LYS A 206 -2.96 -17.97 2.63
CA LYS A 206 -3.10 -18.43 1.22
C LYS A 206 -2.01 -17.83 0.32
N LEU A 207 -1.79 -16.52 0.44
CA LEU A 207 -0.77 -15.81 -0.32
C LEU A 207 0.65 -16.20 0.11
N GLY A 208 0.90 -16.32 1.42
CA GLY A 208 2.17 -16.78 1.97
C GLY A 208 2.57 -18.16 1.48
N LYS A 209 1.63 -19.13 1.53
CA LYS A 209 1.84 -20.48 0.97
C LYS A 209 2.17 -20.42 -0.52
N LYS A 210 1.48 -19.57 -1.30
CA LYS A 210 1.76 -19.40 -2.73
C LYS A 210 3.17 -18.83 -2.95
N TRP A 211 3.59 -17.86 -2.14
CA TRP A 211 4.91 -17.25 -2.19
C TRP A 211 6.03 -18.25 -1.86
N ASP A 212 5.86 -19.03 -0.78
CA ASP A 212 6.83 -20.03 -0.37
C ASP A 212 6.96 -21.11 -1.46
N ASN A 213 5.85 -21.58 -2.03
CA ASN A 213 5.86 -22.50 -3.17
C ASN A 213 6.65 -21.97 -4.38
N PHE A 214 6.57 -20.68 -4.70
CA PHE A 214 7.35 -20.11 -5.81
C PHE A 214 8.86 -20.18 -5.56
N LYS A 215 9.28 -20.02 -4.30
CA LYS A 215 10.68 -20.12 -3.89
C LYS A 215 11.16 -21.57 -3.90
N ASP A 216 10.41 -22.45 -3.25
CA ASP A 216 10.81 -23.83 -3.02
C ASP A 216 10.84 -24.62 -4.33
N ALA A 217 9.80 -24.47 -5.15
CA ALA A 217 9.72 -25.13 -6.46
C ALA A 217 10.47 -24.37 -7.58
N LYS A 218 11.18 -23.27 -7.25
CA LYS A 218 11.89 -22.39 -8.20
C LYS A 218 11.04 -21.96 -9.42
N GLN A 219 9.71 -21.93 -9.27
CA GLN A 219 8.76 -21.66 -10.36
C GLN A 219 8.84 -20.22 -10.88
N ALA A 220 9.22 -19.27 -10.02
CA ALA A 220 9.40 -17.87 -10.37
C ALA A 220 10.38 -17.20 -9.40
N LYS A 221 11.10 -16.17 -9.85
CA LYS A 221 12.10 -15.46 -9.04
C LYS A 221 11.88 -13.95 -9.06
N GLY A 222 12.32 -13.29 -8.01
CA GLY A 222 12.36 -11.82 -7.91
C GLY A 222 11.02 -11.16 -8.24
N LYS A 223 11.05 -10.18 -9.15
CA LYS A 223 9.88 -9.39 -9.55
C LYS A 223 8.77 -10.23 -10.19
N ASP A 224 9.10 -11.27 -10.95
CA ASP A 224 8.09 -12.12 -11.61
C ASP A 224 7.26 -12.88 -10.58
N ALA A 225 7.90 -13.42 -9.53
CA ALA A 225 7.20 -14.12 -8.45
C ALA A 225 6.22 -13.20 -7.71
N ILE A 226 6.62 -11.95 -7.44
CA ILE A 226 5.76 -10.96 -6.79
C ILE A 226 4.59 -10.57 -7.71
N MET A 227 4.83 -10.39 -9.01
CA MET A 227 3.75 -10.13 -9.96
C MET A 227 2.76 -11.29 -10.06
N ARG A 228 3.22 -12.55 -10.05
CA ARG A 228 2.32 -13.71 -9.99
C ARG A 228 1.51 -13.72 -8.68
N LEU A 229 2.10 -13.24 -7.59
CA LEU A 229 1.42 -13.10 -6.31
C LEU A 229 0.35 -12.00 -6.36
N THR A 230 0.60 -10.85 -7.01
CA THR A 230 -0.44 -9.80 -7.19
C THR A 230 -1.60 -10.30 -8.06
N PHE A 231 -1.33 -11.10 -9.10
CA PHE A 231 -2.38 -11.81 -9.84
C PHE A 231 -3.19 -12.76 -8.96
N TYR A 232 -2.57 -13.43 -7.99
CA TYR A 232 -3.31 -14.31 -7.08
C TYR A 232 -4.11 -13.51 -6.04
N ALA A 233 -3.55 -12.43 -5.49
CA ALA A 233 -4.23 -11.53 -4.57
C ALA A 233 -5.51 -10.94 -5.18
N THR A 234 -5.45 -10.51 -6.45
CA THR A 234 -6.64 -9.98 -7.15
C THR A 234 -7.69 -11.05 -7.46
N ARG A 235 -7.31 -12.32 -7.61
CA ARG A 235 -8.29 -13.43 -7.68
C ARG A 235 -9.01 -13.63 -6.37
N LEU A 236 -8.28 -13.60 -5.26
CA LEU A 236 -8.88 -13.68 -3.93
C LEU A 236 -9.79 -12.49 -3.68
N LEU A 237 -9.41 -11.29 -4.11
CA LEU A 237 -10.24 -10.09 -3.99
C LEU A 237 -11.54 -10.23 -4.78
N PHE A 238 -11.46 -10.66 -6.04
CA PHE A 238 -12.66 -10.89 -6.85
C PHE A 238 -13.61 -11.89 -6.19
N GLN A 239 -13.06 -12.94 -5.58
CA GLN A 239 -13.86 -13.91 -4.83
C GLN A 239 -14.51 -13.27 -3.59
N GLN A 240 -13.76 -12.52 -2.78
CA GLN A 240 -14.32 -11.83 -1.63
C GLN A 240 -15.41 -10.83 -2.03
N LEU A 241 -15.21 -10.04 -3.08
CA LEU A 241 -16.23 -9.12 -3.58
C LEU A 241 -17.49 -9.86 -4.03
N LYS A 242 -17.33 -10.94 -4.79
CA LYS A 242 -18.46 -11.78 -5.21
C LYS A 242 -19.21 -12.35 -4.00
N ASP A 243 -18.50 -12.87 -3.00
CA ASP A 243 -19.12 -13.49 -1.82
C ASP A 243 -19.80 -12.47 -0.87
N ASN A 244 -19.46 -11.17 -0.96
CA ASN A 244 -20.05 -10.11 -0.12
C ASN A 244 -21.11 -9.25 -0.85
N ILE A 245 -21.08 -9.20 -2.18
CA ILE A 245 -21.93 -8.30 -2.99
C ILE A 245 -22.96 -9.08 -3.81
N CYS A 246 -22.58 -10.23 -4.38
CA CYS A 246 -23.48 -11.03 -5.20
C CYS A 246 -24.30 -11.96 -4.31
N PHE A 247 -25.61 -12.01 -4.56
CA PHE A 247 -26.55 -12.94 -3.92
C PHE A 247 -26.55 -14.31 -4.61
#